data_AF-A0A2I1GFI2-F1
#
_entry.id   AF-A0A2I1GFI2-F1
#
_cell.length_a   1.000
_cell.length_b   1.000
_cell.length_c   1.000
_cell.angle_alpha   90.00
_cell.angle_beta   90.00
_cell.angle_gamma   90.00
#
_symmetry.space_group_name_H-M   'P 1'
#
loop_
_entity.id
_entity.type
_entity.pdbx_description
1 polymer ?
#
loop_
_entity_poly.entity_id
_entity_poly.type
_entity_poly.pdbx_seq_one_letter_code
_entity_poly.pdbx_strand_id
1 'polypeptide(L)'
;MPIEWTRAATDHLIRQRRRGNERYHDMDGRSRVSFWKTTARRLYQDLRFHCSARQCEQRFRNLIWNFNDFVEWRNGGSRGCWTRIGQRYYRSFKSRFWEQPEMRHSRRR
;
A
#
# COMPACT_ATOMS: atom_id res chain seq x y z
N MET A 1 18.16 3.28 10.89
CA MET A 1 18.18 4.31 9.82
C MET A 1 16.85 4.33 9.08
N PRO A 2 16.13 5.46 9.05
CA PRO A 2 14.96 5.61 8.18
C PRO A 2 15.41 5.58 6.72
N ILE A 3 14.76 4.77 5.90
CA ILE A 3 15.02 4.72 4.46
C ILE A 3 14.27 5.86 3.79
N GLU A 4 14.95 6.61 2.94
CA GLU A 4 14.30 7.60 2.09
C GLU A 4 13.61 6.91 0.91
N TRP A 5 12.28 6.99 0.87
CA TRP A 5 11.48 6.40 -0.19
C TRP A 5 11.38 7.34 -1.38
N THR A 6 12.06 6.99 -2.46
CA THR A 6 11.93 7.71 -3.73
C THR A 6 10.53 7.53 -4.32
N ARG A 7 10.17 8.43 -5.25
CA ARG A 7 8.91 8.34 -6.00
C ARG A 7 8.83 7.03 -6.78
N ALA A 8 9.89 6.69 -7.52
CA ALA A 8 9.96 5.45 -8.29
C ALA A 8 9.78 4.20 -7.41
N ALA A 9 10.45 4.15 -6.26
CA ALA A 9 10.30 3.04 -5.31
C ALA A 9 8.88 2.95 -4.74
N THR A 10 8.26 4.10 -4.42
CA THR A 10 6.88 4.15 -3.91
C THR A 10 5.87 3.72 -4.98
N ASP A 11 6.01 4.22 -6.21
CA ASP A 11 5.17 3.82 -7.36
C ASP A 11 5.29 2.32 -7.64
N HIS A 12 6.52 1.79 -7.58
CA HIS A 12 6.78 0.37 -7.75
C HIS A 12 6.12 -0.47 -6.64
N LEU A 13 6.26 -0.06 -5.37
CA LEU A 13 5.61 -0.71 -4.23
C LEU A 13 4.08 -0.78 -4.41
N ILE A 14 3.44 0.33 -4.79
CA ILE A 14 2.01 0.41 -5.06
C ILE A 14 1.61 -0.56 -6.18
N ARG A 15 2.38 -0.61 -7.26
CA ARG A 15 2.14 -1.51 -8.40
C ARG A 15 2.23 -2.98 -8.00
N GLN A 16 3.24 -3.36 -7.21
CA GLN A 16 3.38 -4.73 -6.71
C GLN A 16 2.20 -5.12 -5.82
N ARG A 17 1.80 -4.24 -4.89
CA ARG A 17 0.63 -4.49 -4.04
C ARG A 17 -0.66 -4.62 -4.85
N ARG A 18 -0.87 -3.77 -5.86
CA ARG A 18 -2.06 -3.84 -6.73
C ARG A 18 -2.12 -5.15 -7.52
N ARG A 19 -1.02 -5.56 -8.15
CA ARG A 19 -0.95 -6.80 -8.93
C ARG A 19 -1.09 -8.05 -8.08
N GLY A 20 -0.60 -8.01 -6.84
CA GLY A 20 -0.68 -9.12 -5.91
C GLY A 20 -1.78 -8.99 -4.87
N ASN A 21 -2.80 -8.13 -5.09
CA ASN A 21 -3.75 -7.83 -4.03
C ASN A 21 -4.55 -9.04 -3.59
N GLU A 22 -5.12 -9.75 -4.55
CA GLU A 22 -5.88 -10.98 -4.35
C GLU A 22 -5.04 -12.02 -3.61
N ARG A 23 -3.85 -12.33 -4.16
CA ARG A 23 -2.92 -13.27 -3.54
C ARG A 23 -2.53 -12.90 -2.10
N TYR A 24 -2.36 -11.62 -1.80
CA TYR A 24 -2.02 -11.16 -0.45
C TYR A 24 -3.15 -11.40 0.56
N HIS A 25 -4.40 -11.25 0.12
CA HIS A 25 -5.57 -11.48 0.97
C HIS A 25 -5.91 -12.96 1.12
N ASP A 26 -5.63 -13.75 0.08
CA ASP A 26 -5.73 -15.22 0.09
C ASP A 26 -4.65 -15.89 0.96
N MET A 27 -3.50 -15.23 1.15
CA MET A 27 -2.44 -15.70 2.05
C MET A 27 -2.82 -15.62 3.52
N ASP A 28 -2.57 -16.71 4.24
CA ASP A 28 -2.49 -16.73 5.70
C ASP A 28 -1.53 -15.66 6.24
N GLY A 29 -1.83 -15.13 7.43
CA GLY A 29 -1.09 -14.01 8.03
C GLY A 29 0.43 -14.20 8.11
N ARG A 30 0.90 -15.43 8.37
CA ARG A 30 2.34 -15.76 8.39
C ARG A 30 2.98 -15.73 6.99
N SER A 31 2.19 -16.04 5.96
CA SER A 31 2.63 -16.06 4.55
C SER A 31 2.70 -14.67 3.93
N ARG A 32 2.05 -13.65 4.51
CA ARG A 32 2.14 -12.25 4.03
C ARG A 32 3.54 -11.66 4.15
N VAL A 33 4.36 -12.15 5.08
CA VAL A 33 5.79 -11.78 5.16
C VAL A 33 6.53 -12.18 3.88
N SER A 34 6.19 -13.33 3.29
CA SER A 34 6.80 -13.79 2.04
C SER A 34 6.49 -12.85 0.88
N PHE A 35 5.26 -12.34 0.80
CA PHE A 35 4.86 -11.33 -0.19
C PHE A 35 5.73 -10.08 -0.12
N TRP A 36 5.95 -9.55 1.09
CA TRP A 36 6.78 -8.38 1.30
C TRP A 36 8.26 -8.65 1.01
N LYS A 37 8.77 -9.86 1.31
CA LYS A 37 10.12 -10.29 0.92
C LYS A 37 10.29 -10.30 -0.61
N THR A 38 9.32 -10.87 -1.34
CA THR A 38 9.34 -10.85 -2.81
C THR A 38 9.27 -9.42 -3.36
N THR A 39 8.45 -8.56 -2.76
CA THR A 39 8.33 -7.16 -3.16
C THR A 39 9.64 -6.39 -2.95
N ALA A 40 10.30 -6.58 -1.81
CA ALA A 40 11.61 -6.01 -1.52
C ALA A 40 12.68 -6.48 -2.53
N ARG A 41 12.67 -7.78 -2.88
CA ARG A 41 13.58 -8.32 -3.90
C ARG A 41 13.35 -7.67 -5.26
N ARG A 42 12.10 -7.47 -5.69
CA ARG A 42 11.77 -6.79 -6.95
C ARG A 42 12.19 -5.33 -6.96
N LEU A 43 12.02 -4.60 -5.85
CA LEU A 43 12.52 -3.24 -5.69
C LEU A 43 14.04 -3.15 -5.88
N TYR A 44 14.78 -4.11 -5.31
CA TYR A 44 16.22 -4.17 -5.51
C TYR A 44 16.60 -4.53 -6.95
N GLN A 45 15.93 -5.50 -7.57
CA GLN A 45 16.22 -5.92 -8.94
C GLN A 45 15.95 -4.81 -9.96
N ASP A 46 14.81 -4.12 -9.83
CA ASP A 46 14.35 -3.18 -10.86
C ASP A 46 14.88 -1.75 -10.64
N LEU A 47 15.11 -1.36 -9.38
CA LEU A 47 15.46 0.03 -9.02
C LEU A 47 16.74 0.15 -8.19
N ARG A 48 17.42 -0.96 -7.89
CA ARG A 48 18.54 -1.02 -6.94
C ARG A 48 18.19 -0.43 -5.56
N PHE A 49 16.91 -0.47 -5.20
CA PHE A 49 16.41 0.10 -3.97
C PHE A 49 16.49 -0.92 -2.82
N HIS A 50 17.41 -0.68 -1.90
CA HIS A 50 17.60 -1.55 -0.73
C HIS A 50 16.52 -1.29 0.32
N CYS A 51 15.71 -2.31 0.59
CA CYS A 51 14.73 -2.28 1.67
C CYS A 51 14.44 -3.69 2.17
N SER A 52 13.98 -3.79 3.42
CA SER A 52 13.47 -5.04 3.99
C SER A 52 11.98 -5.20 3.73
N ALA A 53 11.50 -6.44 3.87
CA ALA A 53 10.07 -6.77 3.85
C ALA A 53 9.27 -5.91 4.83
N ARG A 54 9.77 -5.77 6.08
CA ARG A 54 9.14 -4.95 7.12
C ARG A 54 9.04 -3.48 6.71
N GLN A 55 10.07 -2.94 6.06
CA GLN A 55 10.05 -1.56 5.57
C GLN A 55 9.06 -1.37 4.42
N CYS A 56 8.93 -2.35 3.53
CA CYS A 56 7.90 -2.32 2.48
C CYS A 56 6.49 -2.30 3.08
N GLU A 57 6.23 -3.17 4.04
CA GLU A 57 4.94 -3.24 4.74
C GLU A 57 4.62 -1.93 5.47
N GLN A 58 5.56 -1.45 6.29
CA GLN A 58 5.38 -0.20 7.03
C GLN A 58 5.15 0.98 6.10
N ARG A 59 5.92 1.07 5.00
CA ARG A 59 5.73 2.12 4.00
C ARG A 59 4.33 2.05 3.41
N PHE A 60 3.87 0.85 3.04
CA PHE A 60 2.56 0.68 2.44
C PHE A 60 1.43 1.05 3.41
N ARG A 61 1.53 0.65 4.69
CA ARG A 61 0.58 1.07 5.74
C ARG A 61 0.56 2.59 5.90
N ASN A 62 1.71 3.23 5.91
CA ASN A 62 1.80 4.69 5.99
C ASN A 62 1.14 5.37 4.77
N LEU A 63 1.22 4.78 3.57
CA LEU A 63 0.50 5.31 2.39
C LEU A 63 -1.01 5.26 2.58
N ILE A 64 -1.55 4.17 3.14
CA ILE A 64 -2.98 4.05 3.46
C ILE A 64 -3.38 5.11 4.48
N TRP A 65 -2.60 5.28 5.54
CA TRP A 65 -2.89 6.28 6.58
C TRP A 65 -2.90 7.70 6.00
N ASN A 66 -1.87 8.06 5.23
CA ASN A 66 -1.81 9.38 4.57
C ASN A 66 -2.97 9.59 3.59
N PHE A 67 -3.42 8.53 2.91
CA PHE A 67 -4.60 8.59 2.05
C PHE A 67 -5.88 8.87 2.86
N ASN A 68 -6.09 8.13 3.97
CA ASN A 68 -7.26 8.32 4.83
C ASN A 68 -7.28 9.73 5.44
N ASP A 69 -6.17 10.19 6.01
CA ASP A 69 -6.06 11.55 6.57
C ASP A 69 -6.38 12.62 5.52
N PHE A 70 -5.86 12.44 4.30
CA PHE A 70 -6.12 13.38 3.21
C PHE A 70 -7.58 13.35 2.74
N VAL A 71 -8.23 12.19 2.73
CA VAL A 71 -9.66 12.05 2.41
C VAL A 71 -10.52 12.73 3.45
N GLU A 72 -10.25 12.49 4.74
CA GLU A 72 -10.95 13.13 5.85
C GLU A 72 -10.83 14.66 5.77
N TRP A 73 -9.60 15.18 5.58
CA TRP A 73 -9.36 16.61 5.41
C TRP A 73 -10.12 17.18 4.19
N ARG A 74 -10.07 16.46 3.06
CA ARG A 74 -10.74 16.88 1.82
C ARG A 74 -12.27 16.94 1.96
N ASN A 75 -12.83 16.12 2.84
CA ASN A 75 -14.27 16.09 3.12
C ASN A 75 -14.68 17.12 4.19
N GLY A 76 -13.77 17.97 4.67
CA GLY A 76 -14.05 18.96 5.71
C GLY A 76 -14.04 18.39 7.13
N GLY A 77 -13.50 17.18 7.33
CA GLY A 77 -13.38 16.55 8.64
C GLY A 77 -12.33 17.24 9.51
N SER A 78 -12.60 17.32 10.81
CA SER A 78 -11.72 17.98 11.80
C SER A 78 -10.51 17.13 12.24
N ARG A 79 -10.51 15.83 11.92
CA ARG A 79 -9.46 14.87 12.31
C ARG A 79 -8.46 14.56 11.19
N GLY A 80 -8.80 14.90 9.94
CA GLY A 80 -7.91 14.70 8.81
C GLY A 80 -6.89 15.82 8.69
N CYS A 81 -5.77 15.54 8.02
CA CYS A 81 -4.80 16.56 7.65
C CYS A 81 -4.44 16.49 6.17
N TRP A 82 -4.16 17.65 5.57
CA TRP A 82 -3.56 17.69 4.25
C TRP A 82 -2.14 17.10 4.34
N THR A 83 -1.87 16.06 3.56
CA THR A 83 -0.52 15.48 3.45
C THR A 83 -0.06 15.51 2.00
N ARG A 84 1.20 15.90 1.78
CA ARG A 84 1.82 15.87 0.44
C ARG A 84 1.78 14.47 -0.18
N ILE A 85 1.94 13.43 0.65
CA ILE A 85 1.87 12.03 0.21
C ILE A 85 0.44 11.63 -0.13
N GLY A 86 -0.52 11.96 0.73
CA GLY A 86 -1.94 11.67 0.51
C GLY A 86 -2.46 12.32 -0.76
N GLN A 87 -2.17 13.60 -0.98
CA GLN A 87 -2.51 14.29 -2.23
C GLN A 87 -1.88 13.61 -3.46
N ARG A 88 -0.58 13.29 -3.38
CA ARG A 88 0.18 12.72 -4.49
C ARG A 88 -0.35 11.36 -4.94
N TYR A 89 -0.69 10.49 -3.99
CA TYR A 89 -1.14 9.13 -4.28
C TYR A 89 -2.67 8.96 -4.20
N TYR A 90 -3.42 10.03 -3.95
CA TYR A 90 -4.88 10.01 -3.85
C TYR A 90 -5.53 9.25 -5.02
N ARG A 91 -5.15 9.57 -6.27
CA ARG A 91 -5.73 8.90 -7.45
C ARG A 91 -5.42 7.40 -7.49
N SER A 92 -4.22 7.00 -7.07
CA SER A 92 -3.81 5.60 -7.01
C SER A 92 -4.59 4.81 -5.96
N PHE A 93 -4.96 5.47 -4.85
CA PHE A 93 -5.69 4.85 -3.74
C PHE A 93 -7.21 5.09 -3.81
N LYS A 94 -7.72 5.97 -4.67
CA LYS A 94 -9.16 6.23 -4.80
C LYS A 94 -9.97 4.97 -5.12
N SER A 95 -9.38 4.03 -5.86
CA SER A 95 -10.03 2.76 -6.22
C SER A 95 -10.06 1.73 -5.09
N ARG A 96 -9.51 2.03 -3.91
CA ARG A 96 -9.46 1.13 -2.74
C ARG A 96 -8.86 -0.26 -3.03
N PHE A 97 -7.94 -0.34 -4.00
CA PHE A 97 -7.41 -1.61 -4.50
C PHE A 97 -6.70 -2.48 -3.44
N TRP A 98 -6.33 -1.93 -2.27
CA TRP A 98 -5.65 -2.69 -1.21
C TRP A 98 -6.63 -3.35 -0.25
N GLU A 99 -7.91 -2.99 -0.29
CA GLU A 99 -8.94 -3.64 0.49
C GLU A 99 -9.09 -5.10 0.02
N GLN A 100 -9.62 -5.93 0.91
CA GLN A 100 -9.94 -7.30 0.55
C GLN A 100 -11.00 -7.22 -0.57
N PRO A 101 -10.77 -7.85 -1.74
CA PRO A 101 -11.82 -7.95 -2.74
C PRO A 101 -13.01 -8.61 -2.05
N GLU A 102 -14.15 -7.96 -1.98
CA GLU A 102 -15.36 -8.60 -1.46
C GLU A 102 -15.51 -9.92 -2.21
N MET A 103 -15.40 -11.03 -1.47
CA MET A 103 -15.69 -12.33 -2.05
C MET A 103 -17.09 -12.23 -2.64
N ARG A 104 -17.17 -12.47 -3.95
CA ARG A 104 -18.37 -12.45 -4.78
C ARG A 104 -19.37 -13.57 -4.42
N HIS A 105 -19.42 -14.01 -3.16
CA HIS A 105 -20.30 -15.04 -2.63
C HIS A 105 -20.63 -14.73 -1.16
N SER A 106 -21.72 -13.99 -0.94
CA SER A 106 -22.71 -14.17 0.16
C SER A 106 -23.65 -12.95 0.27
N ARG A 107 -24.43 -12.69 -0.79
CA ARG A 107 -25.79 -12.14 -0.66
C ARG A 107 -26.76 -13.18 -1.21
N ARG A 108 -26.83 -14.30 -0.51
CA ARG A 108 -27.97 -15.21 -0.47
C ARG A 108 -28.11 -15.65 0.98
N ARG A 109 -28.84 -14.86 1.74
CA ARG A 109 -29.78 -15.29 2.79
C ARG A 109 -30.71 -14.13 3.07
#